data_AF-A0A8S2T4Y0-F1
#
_entry.id   AF-A0A8S2T4Y0-F1
#
_cell.length_a   1.000
_cell.length_b   1.000
_cell.length_c   1.000
_cell.angle_alpha   90.00
_cell.angle_beta   90.00
_cell.angle_gamma   90.00
#
_symmetry.space_group_name_H-M   'P 1'
#
loop_
_entity.id
_entity.type
_entity.pdbx_description
1 polymer ?
#
loop_
_entity_poly.entity_id
_entity_poly.type
_entity_poly.pdbx_seq_one_letter_code
_entity_poly.pdbx_strand_id
1 'polypeptide(L)'
;LLYPEYPSYSKIEKRIQTFTCEWPYPSGSRLSNQMMAEAGFFYMGAGSVCCFYCGNKLQHFEPRDCPFEEHATFYPFCDFIQKVRGLDYV
;
A
#
# COMPACT_ATOMS: atom_id res chain seq x y z
N LEU A 1 8.27 13.78 -6.57
CA LEU A 1 9.61 13.12 -6.59
C LEU A 1 9.64 12.24 -7.82
N LEU A 2 10.63 12.34 -8.72
CA LEU A 2 10.57 11.62 -10.01
C LEU A 2 10.78 10.09 -9.90
N TYR A 3 11.20 9.59 -8.74
CA TYR A 3 11.57 8.20 -8.52
C TYR A 3 10.96 7.64 -7.23
N PRO A 4 10.69 6.32 -7.17
CA PRO A 4 10.21 5.68 -5.95
C PRO A 4 11.24 5.75 -4.83
N GLU A 5 10.78 6.04 -3.61
CA GLU A 5 11.61 6.08 -2.40
C GLU A 5 12.25 4.71 -2.08
N TYR A 6 11.52 3.63 -2.37
CA TYR A 6 11.99 2.25 -2.20
C TYR A 6 12.00 1.48 -3.52
N PRO A 7 13.02 1.67 -4.39
CA PRO A 7 13.08 1.04 -5.70
C PRO A 7 13.05 -0.49 -5.66
N SER A 8 13.57 -1.11 -4.61
CA SER A 8 13.54 -2.57 -4.40
C SER A 8 12.13 -3.17 -4.37
N TYR A 9 11.12 -2.36 -4.04
CA TYR A 9 9.71 -2.74 -3.97
C TYR A 9 8.88 -2.22 -5.15
N SER A 10 9.54 -1.77 -6.24
CA SER A 10 8.83 -1.32 -7.46
C SER A 10 8.03 -2.44 -8.11
N LYS A 11 8.54 -3.68 -8.05
CA LYS A 11 7.84 -4.88 -8.54
C LYS A 11 6.77 -5.31 -7.54
N ILE A 12 5.55 -5.52 -8.02
CA ILE A 12 4.42 -5.90 -7.16
C ILE A 12 4.66 -7.22 -6.43
N GLU A 13 5.33 -8.17 -7.07
CA GLU A 13 5.65 -9.48 -6.47
C GLU A 13 6.54 -9.31 -5.24
N LYS A 14 7.46 -8.33 -5.26
CA LYS A 14 8.31 -8.01 -4.10
C LYS A 14 7.50 -7.45 -2.94
N ARG A 15 6.43 -6.69 -3.22
CA ARG A 15 5.52 -6.18 -2.19
C ARG A 15 4.66 -7.30 -1.62
N ILE A 16 4.04 -8.13 -2.47
CA ILE A 16 3.22 -9.28 -2.03
C ILE A 16 4.03 -10.21 -1.11
N GLN A 17 5.29 -10.48 -1.43
CA GLN A 17 6.20 -11.33 -0.64
C GLN A 17 6.42 -10.83 0.80
N THR A 18 6.19 -9.55 1.09
CA THR A 18 6.35 -9.02 2.46
C THR A 18 5.20 -9.41 3.39
N PHE A 19 4.03 -9.79 2.87
CA PHE A 19 2.83 -10.07 3.66
C PHE A 19 2.68 -11.56 4.08
N THR A 20 3.69 -12.40 3.90
CA THR A 20 3.53 -13.88 3.95
C THR A 20 3.44 -14.50 5.34
N CYS A 21 3.86 -13.81 6.41
CA CYS A 21 3.96 -14.44 7.74
C CYS A 21 3.04 -13.85 8.82
N GLU A 22 2.89 -12.52 8.89
CA GLU A 22 2.28 -11.85 10.05
C GLU A 22 1.15 -10.88 9.69
N TRP A 23 0.73 -10.83 8.42
CA TRP A 23 -0.39 -9.98 8.04
C TRP A 23 -1.70 -10.63 8.52
N PRO A 24 -2.50 -9.94 9.34
CA PRO A 24 -3.63 -10.57 10.05
C PRO A 24 -4.86 -10.80 9.14
N TYR A 25 -4.85 -10.31 7.91
CA TYR A 25 -6.00 -10.36 7.02
C TYR A 25 -5.91 -11.49 5.98
N PRO A 26 -6.98 -12.27 5.80
CA PRO A 26 -6.98 -13.40 4.87
C PRO A 26 -7.01 -12.93 3.40
N SER A 27 -6.58 -13.81 2.50
CA SER A 27 -6.47 -13.52 1.05
C SER A 27 -7.78 -13.09 0.37
N GLY A 28 -8.94 -13.47 0.92
CA GLY A 28 -10.26 -13.07 0.40
C GLY A 28 -10.81 -11.73 0.93
N SER A 29 -10.07 -11.05 1.81
CA SER A 29 -10.51 -9.78 2.40
C SER A 29 -10.16 -8.57 1.51
N ARG A 30 -10.77 -7.41 1.82
CA ARG A 30 -10.43 -6.11 1.18
C ARG A 30 -8.99 -5.66 1.49
N LEU A 31 -8.40 -6.25 2.53
CA LEU A 31 -7.03 -6.02 2.98
C LEU A 31 -6.13 -7.20 2.63
N SER A 32 -6.42 -7.97 1.58
CA SER A 32 -5.54 -9.05 1.14
C SER A 32 -4.15 -8.53 0.80
N ASN A 33 -3.14 -9.39 0.89
CA ASN A 33 -1.76 -9.08 0.48
C ASN A 33 -1.69 -8.46 -0.92
N GLN A 34 -2.53 -8.94 -1.84
CA GLN A 34 -2.63 -8.44 -3.19
C GLN A 34 -3.23 -7.02 -3.22
N MET A 35 -4.35 -6.78 -2.55
CA MET A 35 -4.97 -5.44 -2.47
C MET A 35 -4.02 -4.41 -1.86
N MET A 36 -3.32 -4.76 -0.77
CA MET A 36 -2.33 -3.89 -0.14
C MET A 36 -1.17 -3.59 -1.10
N ALA A 37 -0.64 -4.61 -1.78
CA ALA A 37 0.46 -4.45 -2.72
C ALA A 37 0.06 -3.63 -3.96
N GLU A 38 -1.15 -3.79 -4.47
CA GLU A 38 -1.68 -3.02 -5.60
C GLU A 38 -1.86 -1.54 -5.24
N ALA A 39 -2.24 -1.23 -3.99
CA ALA A 39 -2.25 0.14 -3.46
C ALA A 39 -0.85 0.73 -3.21
N GLY A 40 0.21 -0.02 -3.50
CA GLY A 40 1.60 0.43 -3.42
C GLY A 40 2.28 0.11 -2.09
N PHE A 41 1.62 -0.62 -1.19
CA PHE A 41 2.16 -0.92 0.13
C PHE A 41 3.02 -2.19 0.15
N PHE A 42 4.08 -2.16 0.93
CA PHE A 42 4.77 -3.36 1.42
C PHE A 42 4.71 -3.38 2.96
N TYR A 43 4.69 -4.57 3.53
CA TYR A 43 4.61 -4.80 4.97
C TYR A 43 5.96 -4.64 5.64
N MET A 44 5.96 -3.97 6.79
CA MET A 44 7.15 -3.73 7.61
C MET A 44 7.16 -4.52 8.92
N GLY A 45 6.14 -5.34 9.19
CA GLY A 45 5.93 -5.99 10.48
C GLY A 45 4.94 -5.25 11.37
N ALA A 46 4.46 -5.93 12.42
CA ALA A 46 3.59 -5.38 13.46
C ALA A 46 2.38 -4.55 12.94
N GLY A 47 1.71 -5.00 11.88
CA GLY A 47 0.56 -4.31 11.29
C GLY A 47 0.89 -3.02 10.52
N SER A 48 2.16 -2.68 10.37
CA SER A 48 2.61 -1.46 9.67
C SER A 48 2.96 -1.72 8.20
N VAL A 49 2.62 -0.79 7.33
CA VAL A 49 2.94 -0.81 5.90
C VAL A 49 3.57 0.49 5.45
N CYS A 50 4.31 0.45 4.34
CA CYS A 50 4.93 1.61 3.72
C CYS A 50 4.71 1.62 2.22
N CYS A 51 4.40 2.78 1.66
CA CYS A 51 4.31 2.93 0.21
C CYS A 51 5.72 2.88 -0.40
N PHE A 52 5.94 2.04 -1.41
CA PHE A 52 7.25 1.99 -2.09
C PHE A 52 7.62 3.28 -2.82
N TYR A 53 6.62 4.09 -3.21
CA TYR A 53 6.84 5.26 -4.04
C TYR A 53 7.04 6.53 -3.21
N CYS A 54 6.06 6.89 -2.36
CA CYS A 54 6.12 8.10 -1.55
C CYS A 54 6.81 7.90 -0.19
N GLY A 55 7.07 6.65 0.22
CA GLY A 55 7.75 6.32 1.47
C GLY A 55 6.94 6.54 2.74
N ASN A 56 5.68 7.01 2.62
CA ASN A 56 4.81 7.23 3.76
C ASN A 56 4.25 5.93 4.32
N LYS A 57 3.98 5.93 5.63
CA LYS A 57 3.64 4.74 6.41
C LYS A 57 2.21 4.79 6.93
N LEU A 58 1.51 3.66 6.89
CA LEU A 58 0.19 3.49 7.51
C LEU A 58 0.17 2.26 8.41
N GLN A 59 -0.76 2.25 9.36
CA GLN A 59 -0.99 1.18 10.31
C GLN A 59 -2.44 1.20 10.76
N HIS A 60 -2.86 0.19 11.53
CA HIS A 60 -4.22 0.12 12.11
C HIS A 60 -5.37 0.08 11.10
N PHE A 61 -5.15 -0.51 9.92
CA PHE A 61 -6.23 -0.82 8.98
C PHE A 61 -7.33 -1.63 9.68
N GLU A 62 -8.58 -1.29 9.44
CA GLU A 62 -9.77 -2.00 9.88
C GLU A 62 -10.33 -2.88 8.75
N PRO A 63 -11.05 -3.99 9.06
CA PRO A 63 -11.53 -4.94 8.03
C PRO A 63 -12.35 -4.35 6.88
N ARG A 64 -12.94 -3.16 7.09
CA ARG A 64 -13.78 -2.46 6.10
C ARG A 64 -13.00 -1.48 5.24
N ASP A 65 -11.76 -1.17 5.57
CA ASP A 65 -10.97 -0.16 4.87
C ASP A 65 -10.63 -0.59 3.45
N CYS A 66 -10.32 0.41 2.63
CA CYS A 66 -9.85 0.24 1.27
C CYS A 66 -8.43 0.80 1.18
N PRO A 67 -7.41 -0.03 0.88
CA PRO A 67 -6.02 0.42 0.88
C PRO A 67 -5.74 1.61 -0.03
N PHE A 68 -6.46 1.71 -1.15
CA PHE A 68 -6.35 2.84 -2.07
C PHE A 68 -6.95 4.13 -1.50
N GLU A 69 -8.10 4.04 -0.82
CA GLU A 69 -8.77 5.20 -0.21
C GLU A 69 -7.93 5.72 0.95
N GLU A 70 -7.44 4.84 1.81
CA GLU A 70 -6.53 5.20 2.90
C GLU A 70 -5.27 5.89 2.37
N HIS A 71 -4.66 5.35 1.31
CA HIS A 71 -3.47 5.94 0.70
C HIS A 71 -3.76 7.33 0.13
N ALA A 72 -4.85 7.49 -0.62
CA ALA A 72 -5.22 8.79 -1.21
C ALA A 72 -5.60 9.82 -0.14
N THR A 73 -6.33 9.39 0.90
CA THR A 73 -6.80 10.26 1.99
C THR A 73 -5.64 10.78 2.83
N PHE A 74 -4.71 9.91 3.24
CA PHE A 74 -3.60 10.31 4.11
C PHE A 74 -2.43 10.93 3.35
N TYR A 75 -2.18 10.49 2.11
CA TYR A 75 -1.04 10.94 1.31
C TYR A 75 -1.46 11.31 -0.12
N PRO A 76 -2.31 12.35 -0.27
CA PRO A 76 -2.95 12.75 -1.53
C PRO A 76 -1.96 13.14 -2.64
N PHE A 77 -0.74 13.53 -2.28
CA PHE A 77 0.31 13.96 -3.21
C PHE A 77 1.26 12.85 -3.65
N CYS A 78 0.95 11.59 -3.36
CA CYS A 78 1.74 10.47 -3.85
C CYS A 78 1.53 10.31 -5.37
N ASP A 79 2.56 10.59 -6.17
CA ASP A 79 2.45 10.49 -7.65
C ASP A 79 2.03 9.08 -8.11
N PHE A 80 2.34 8.03 -7.34
CA PHE A 80 1.88 6.67 -7.62
C PHE A 80 0.36 6.54 -7.45
N ILE A 81 -0.20 7.00 -6.31
CA ILE A 81 -1.65 6.81 -6.07
C ILE A 81 -2.48 7.64 -7.04
N GLN A 82 -2.03 8.88 -7.33
CA GLN A 82 -2.67 9.74 -8.33
C GLN A 82 -2.68 9.10 -9.73
N LYS A 83 -1.60 8.40 -10.13
CA LYS A 83 -1.54 7.70 -11.42
C LYS A 83 -2.44 6.46 -11.47
N VAL A 84 -2.58 5.74 -10.36
CA VAL A 84 -3.34 4.48 -10.32
C VAL A 84 -4.84 4.71 -10.18
N ARG A 85 -5.27 5.78 -9.49
CA ARG A 85 -6.70 6.05 -9.21
C ARG A 85 -7.26 7.29 -9.93
N GLY A 86 -6.40 8.12 -10.51
CA GLY A 86 -6.80 9.41 -11.06
C GLY A 86 -6.87 10.50 -9.99
N LEU A 87 -6.89 11.76 -10.42
CA LEU A 87 -7.01 12.92 -9.52
C LEU A 87 -8.37 12.99 -8.82
N ASP A 88 -9.39 12.35 -9.38
CA ASP A 88 -10.77 12.36 -8.85
C ASP A 88 -10.94 11.55 -7.56
N TYR A 89 -9.90 10.84 -7.13
CA TYR A 89 -9.87 10.00 -5.92
C TYR A 89 -9.27 10.72 -4.70
N VAL A 90 -8.86 11.97 -4.87
CA VAL A 90 -8.14 12.80 -3.88
C VAL A 90 -9.06 13.89 -3.32
#